data_AF-T1U7H4-F1
#
_entry.id   AF-T1U7H4-F1
#
_cell.length_a   1.000
_cell.length_b   1.000
_cell.length_c   1.000
_cell.angle_alpha   90.00
_cell.angle_beta   90.00
_cell.angle_gamma   90.00
#
_symmetry.space_group_name_H-M   'P 1'
#
loop_
_entity.id
_entity.type
_entity.pdbx_description
1 polymer ?
#
loop_
_entity_poly.entity_id
_entity_poly.type
_entity_poly.pdbx_seq_one_letter_code
_entity_poly.pdbx_strand_id
1 'polypeptide(L)'
;MQRETNSLKFLILYIQKVLIDSEIDPVFDNFLYKQDTESFKQLKDGFTRFTIDNTAINNTTECFRIFTKIINPLAFYYGKKGTRKGFLSDTIITKDELNYNRINWRDIGKDKNITRQEYNLINSKRNANSNYLVLKAKKVVKQYNDRFNHSLSEVRGENEITQATQIHHIFPIQDFPLIADYIENLIALTPNQHFIYAHPNNQTRLIDRDFQYICLLAKTTTISNDTQGVYDWNNYIFVLNTGLNTTIFSQVNNKWELLQAIDTFYFDFNKSKDPSWQYLQSKNDLRAFNPNNQFQ
;
A
#
# COMPACT_ATOMS: atom_id res chain seq x y z
N MET A 1 27.22 32.69 3.02
CA MET A 1 26.31 31.66 3.57
C MET A 1 24.83 32.03 3.51
N GLN A 2 24.42 33.31 3.63
CA GLN A 2 22.99 33.72 3.69
C GLN A 2 22.25 33.81 2.33
N ARG A 3 22.98 33.87 1.20
CA ARG A 3 22.37 34.10 -0.13
C ARG A 3 21.79 32.84 -0.79
N GLU A 4 22.31 31.66 -0.50
CA GLU A 4 21.86 30.40 -1.13
C GLU A 4 20.50 29.91 -0.62
N THR A 5 20.14 30.21 0.62
CA THR A 5 18.86 29.81 1.22
C THR A 5 17.69 30.71 0.82
N ASN A 6 17.94 31.96 0.41
CA ASN A 6 16.89 32.89 0.02
C ASN A 6 16.13 32.45 -1.22
N SER A 7 16.82 31.91 -2.22
CA SER A 7 16.21 31.41 -3.46
C SER A 7 15.30 30.21 -3.18
N LEU A 8 15.75 29.28 -2.34
CA LEU A 8 14.95 28.13 -1.92
C LEU A 8 13.74 28.57 -1.09
N LYS A 9 13.93 29.51 -0.16
CA LYS A 9 12.85 30.08 0.64
C LYS A 9 11.81 30.78 -0.24
N PHE A 10 12.25 31.59 -1.20
CA PHE A 10 11.37 32.22 -2.18
C PHE A 10 10.60 31.18 -2.98
N LEU A 11 11.28 30.15 -3.49
CA LEU A 11 10.64 29.09 -4.25
C LEU A 11 9.56 28.37 -3.44
N ILE A 12 9.83 28.03 -2.18
CA ILE A 12 8.86 27.38 -1.28
C ILE A 12 7.65 28.29 -1.05
N LEU A 13 7.88 29.56 -0.69
CA LEU A 13 6.80 30.52 -0.46
C LEU A 13 5.96 30.76 -1.72
N TYR A 14 6.63 30.87 -2.88
CA TYR A 14 5.97 31.01 -4.16
C TYR A 14 5.10 29.78 -4.49
N ILE A 15 5.65 28.58 -4.32
CA ILE A 15 4.90 27.34 -4.53
C ILE A 15 3.68 27.30 -3.61
N GLN A 16 3.85 27.51 -2.30
CA GLN A 16 2.73 27.51 -1.35
C GLN A 16 1.64 28.51 -1.75
N LYS A 17 2.05 29.74 -2.10
CA LYS A 17 1.11 30.78 -2.54
C LYS A 17 0.36 30.36 -3.81
N VAL A 18 1.04 29.82 -4.81
CA VAL A 18 0.41 29.33 -6.04
C VAL A 18 -0.56 28.20 -5.77
N LEU A 19 -0.21 27.24 -4.90
CA LEU A 19 -1.09 26.11 -4.58
C LEU A 19 -2.38 26.58 -3.89
N ILE A 20 -2.26 27.51 -2.93
CA ILE A 20 -3.39 28.11 -2.21
C ILE A 20 -4.27 28.93 -3.18
N ASP A 21 -3.66 29.80 -3.99
CA ASP A 21 -4.40 30.65 -4.92
C ASP A 21 -5.05 29.87 -6.06
N SER A 22 -4.55 28.66 -6.32
CA SER A 22 -5.12 27.73 -7.30
C SER A 22 -6.09 26.72 -6.68
N GLU A 23 -6.35 26.80 -5.37
CA GLU A 23 -7.25 25.92 -4.62
C GLU A 23 -6.92 24.42 -4.72
N ILE A 24 -5.63 24.08 -4.92
CA ILE A 24 -5.16 22.69 -4.99
C ILE A 24 -4.30 22.26 -3.80
N ASP A 25 -4.05 23.17 -2.86
CA ASP A 25 -3.32 22.88 -1.62
C ASP A 25 -3.90 21.72 -0.79
N PRO A 26 -5.23 21.45 -0.73
CA PRO A 26 -5.74 20.36 0.11
C PRO A 26 -5.21 18.98 -0.30
N VAL A 27 -4.95 18.79 -1.61
CA VAL A 27 -4.41 17.51 -2.12
C VAL A 27 -2.94 17.33 -1.72
N PHE A 28 -2.18 18.43 -1.66
CA PHE A 28 -0.81 18.43 -1.16
C PHE A 28 -0.78 18.19 0.35
N ASP A 29 -1.64 18.85 1.11
CA ASP A 29 -1.72 18.70 2.57
C ASP A 29 -2.09 17.27 2.98
N ASN A 30 -3.06 16.64 2.28
CA ASN A 30 -3.40 15.24 2.51
C ASN A 30 -2.19 14.30 2.36
N PHE A 31 -1.36 14.50 1.33
CA PHE A 31 -0.13 13.71 1.16
C PHE A 31 0.94 14.05 2.21
N LEU A 32 1.18 15.33 2.50
CA LEU A 32 2.18 15.77 3.48
C LEU A 32 1.85 15.28 4.90
N TYR A 33 0.55 15.07 5.19
CA TYR A 33 0.06 14.44 6.39
C TYR A 33 0.23 12.91 6.38
N LYS A 34 -0.37 12.19 5.40
CA LYS A 34 -0.45 10.71 5.38
C LYS A 34 0.86 9.99 5.03
N GLN A 35 1.61 10.51 4.05
CA GLN A 35 2.94 9.99 3.66
C GLN A 35 2.99 8.52 3.21
N ASP A 36 1.91 8.06 2.58
CA ASP A 36 1.75 6.70 2.04
C ASP A 36 1.59 6.68 0.50
N THR A 37 1.61 5.48 -0.08
CA THR A 37 1.53 5.28 -1.54
C THR A 37 0.20 5.76 -2.13
N GLU A 38 -0.91 5.60 -1.39
CA GLU A 38 -2.24 5.99 -1.84
C GLU A 38 -2.39 7.51 -1.92
N SER A 39 -2.03 8.24 -0.86
CA SER A 39 -2.05 9.70 -0.82
C SER A 39 -1.08 10.31 -1.84
N PHE A 40 0.08 9.69 -2.08
CA PHE A 40 1.00 10.11 -3.14
C PHE A 40 0.37 9.97 -4.53
N LYS A 41 -0.33 8.86 -4.78
CA LYS A 41 -1.07 8.64 -6.04
C LYS A 41 -2.17 9.68 -6.21
N GLN A 42 -2.99 9.91 -5.17
CA GLN A 42 -4.05 10.94 -5.18
C GLN A 42 -3.49 12.33 -5.49
N LEU A 43 -2.37 12.70 -4.87
CA LEU A 43 -1.65 13.94 -5.15
C LEU A 43 -1.21 14.02 -6.62
N LYS A 44 -0.56 12.98 -7.13
CA LYS A 44 -0.04 12.95 -8.49
C LYS A 44 -1.17 13.02 -9.53
N ASP A 45 -2.26 12.30 -9.31
CA ASP A 45 -3.43 12.29 -10.18
C ASP A 45 -4.17 13.64 -10.12
N GLY A 46 -4.37 14.20 -8.92
CA GLY A 46 -5.00 15.50 -8.71
C GLY A 46 -4.23 16.63 -9.37
N PHE A 47 -2.90 16.67 -9.19
CA PHE A 47 -2.03 17.66 -9.85
C PHE A 47 -2.06 17.53 -11.37
N THR A 48 -2.05 16.29 -11.88
CA THR A 48 -2.10 16.04 -13.34
C THR A 48 -3.39 16.54 -13.94
N ARG A 49 -4.53 16.23 -13.31
CA ARG A 49 -5.85 16.71 -13.73
C ARG A 49 -5.89 18.24 -13.73
N PHE A 50 -5.52 18.87 -12.62
CA PHE A 50 -5.46 20.33 -12.52
C PHE A 50 -4.62 20.96 -13.64
N THR A 51 -3.44 20.40 -13.93
CA THR A 51 -2.55 20.93 -14.95
C THR A 51 -3.16 20.81 -16.36
N ILE A 52 -3.78 19.68 -16.68
CA ILE A 52 -4.41 19.46 -17.99
C ILE A 52 -5.64 20.36 -18.15
N ASP A 53 -6.44 20.52 -17.11
CA ASP A 53 -7.69 21.27 -17.17
C ASP A 53 -7.45 22.79 -17.27
N ASN A 54 -6.31 23.29 -16.77
CA ASN A 54 -6.03 24.72 -16.66
C ASN A 54 -4.86 25.22 -17.52
N THR A 55 -4.23 24.36 -18.34
CA THR A 55 -3.11 24.76 -19.20
C THR A 55 -3.19 24.10 -20.58
N ALA A 56 -2.35 24.55 -21.52
CA ALA A 56 -2.22 23.91 -22.84
C ALA A 56 -1.50 22.54 -22.81
N ILE A 57 -1.05 22.08 -21.64
CA ILE A 57 -0.37 20.79 -21.49
C ILE A 57 -1.39 19.67 -21.61
N ASN A 58 -1.19 18.80 -22.58
CA ASN A 58 -2.11 17.70 -22.90
C ASN A 58 -1.51 16.31 -22.68
N ASN A 59 -0.31 16.21 -22.10
CA ASN A 59 0.35 14.93 -21.83
C ASN A 59 0.85 14.85 -20.38
N THR A 60 0.78 13.64 -19.82
CA THR A 60 1.12 13.37 -18.41
C THR A 60 2.61 13.49 -18.12
N THR A 61 3.47 13.36 -19.14
CA THR A 61 4.93 13.40 -18.97
C THR A 61 5.40 14.80 -18.57
N GLU A 62 4.91 15.84 -19.24
CA GLU A 62 5.21 17.22 -18.88
C GLU A 62 4.62 17.59 -17.51
N CYS A 63 3.41 17.13 -17.19
CA CYS A 63 2.85 17.28 -15.84
C CYS A 63 3.80 16.71 -14.77
N PHE A 64 4.36 15.51 -14.98
CA PHE A 64 5.25 14.87 -14.00
C PHE A 64 6.61 15.58 -13.86
N ARG A 65 7.11 16.21 -14.94
CA ARG A 65 8.34 17.01 -14.89
C ARG A 65 8.15 18.27 -14.04
N ILE A 66 6.98 18.89 -14.12
CA ILE A 66 6.62 20.06 -13.29
C ILE A 66 6.36 19.62 -11.86
N PHE A 67 5.58 18.55 -11.67
CA PHE A 67 5.21 18.00 -10.36
C PHE A 67 6.43 17.81 -9.45
N THR A 68 7.49 17.18 -9.97
CA THR A 68 8.73 16.92 -9.20
C THR A 68 9.36 18.21 -8.66
N LYS A 69 9.31 19.31 -9.42
CA LYS A 69 9.86 20.61 -9.04
C LYS A 69 9.01 21.35 -8.01
N ILE A 70 7.77 20.91 -7.79
CA ILE A 70 6.84 21.48 -6.81
C ILE A 70 6.89 20.66 -5.53
N ILE A 71 6.68 19.35 -5.63
CA ILE A 71 6.54 18.50 -4.44
C ILE A 71 7.85 18.33 -3.67
N ASN A 72 9.01 18.23 -4.35
CA ASN A 72 10.26 17.98 -3.64
C ASN A 72 10.73 19.18 -2.79
N PRO A 73 10.65 20.44 -3.25
CA PRO A 73 10.92 21.59 -2.37
C PRO A 73 10.00 21.66 -1.16
N LEU A 74 8.71 21.37 -1.32
CA LEU A 74 7.76 21.31 -0.19
C LEU A 74 8.11 20.17 0.77
N ALA A 75 8.34 18.96 0.23
CA ALA A 75 8.71 17.80 1.03
C ALA A 75 9.99 18.05 1.83
N PHE A 76 11.00 18.68 1.24
CA PHE A 76 12.20 19.11 1.96
C PHE A 76 11.87 20.09 3.09
N TYR A 77 11.05 21.12 2.81
CA TYR A 77 10.68 22.13 3.79
C TYR A 77 9.98 21.52 5.03
N TYR A 78 9.10 20.55 4.82
CA TYR A 78 8.35 19.87 5.89
C TYR A 78 9.05 18.64 6.48
N GLY A 79 10.24 18.27 5.99
CA GLY A 79 10.94 17.05 6.42
C GLY A 79 10.19 15.76 6.06
N LYS A 80 9.60 15.71 4.86
CA LYS A 80 8.70 14.67 4.37
C LYS A 80 9.30 13.90 3.19
N LYS A 81 8.71 12.75 2.87
CA LYS A 81 8.90 12.03 1.61
C LYS A 81 8.34 12.87 0.46
N GLY A 82 8.94 12.72 -0.71
CA GLY A 82 8.55 13.39 -1.96
C GLY A 82 8.56 12.39 -3.10
N THR A 83 9.12 12.76 -4.25
CA THR A 83 9.23 11.87 -5.41
C THR A 83 10.66 11.62 -5.88
N ARG A 84 10.95 10.35 -6.21
CA ARG A 84 12.17 9.90 -6.89
C ARG A 84 11.79 9.04 -8.08
N LYS A 85 12.30 9.37 -9.27
CA LYS A 85 12.00 8.67 -10.53
C LYS A 85 10.49 8.53 -10.80
N GLY A 86 9.68 9.48 -10.32
CA GLY A 86 8.22 9.48 -10.47
C GLY A 86 7.45 8.61 -9.47
N PHE A 87 8.12 8.01 -8.48
CA PHE A 87 7.54 7.22 -7.40
C PHE A 87 7.70 7.94 -6.05
N LEU A 88 6.94 7.52 -5.04
CA LEU A 88 7.13 7.96 -3.66
C LEU A 88 8.56 7.63 -3.22
N SER A 89 9.20 8.55 -2.51
CA SER A 89 10.56 8.35 -2.02
C SER A 89 10.59 7.48 -0.75
N ASP A 90 11.47 6.49 -0.69
CA ASP A 90 11.60 5.60 0.49
C ASP A 90 12.03 6.36 1.77
N THR A 91 12.73 7.48 1.59
CA THR A 91 13.23 8.36 2.66
C THR A 91 12.83 9.81 2.41
N ILE A 92 12.95 10.66 3.43
CA ILE A 92 12.70 12.10 3.30
C ILE A 92 13.56 12.73 2.21
N ILE A 93 13.06 13.79 1.58
CA ILE A 93 13.82 14.56 0.60
C ILE A 93 14.84 15.44 1.32
N THR A 94 16.10 15.33 0.91
CA THR A 94 17.21 16.11 1.47
C THR A 94 17.56 17.32 0.60
N LYS A 95 18.25 18.31 1.18
CA LYS A 95 18.67 19.53 0.46
C LYS A 95 19.49 19.21 -0.79
N ASP A 96 20.34 18.18 -0.71
CA ASP A 96 21.22 17.79 -1.80
C ASP A 96 20.45 17.17 -2.98
N GLU A 97 19.24 16.67 -2.76
CA GLU A 97 18.36 16.17 -3.83
C GLU A 97 17.65 17.29 -4.59
N LEU A 98 17.54 18.48 -4.00
CA LEU A 98 17.01 19.67 -4.68
C LEU A 98 18.07 20.33 -5.57
N ASN A 99 19.34 20.17 -5.21
CA ASN A 99 20.46 20.66 -5.99
C ASN A 99 20.85 19.62 -7.05
N TYR A 100 21.44 20.07 -8.17
CA TYR A 100 21.96 19.16 -9.21
C TYR A 100 23.08 18.23 -8.70
N ASN A 101 23.66 18.53 -7.54
CA ASN A 101 24.62 17.70 -6.83
C ASN A 101 23.90 16.57 -6.07
N ARG A 102 23.25 15.67 -6.83
CA ARG A 102 22.71 14.44 -6.24
C ARG A 102 23.85 13.71 -5.53
N ILE A 103 23.70 13.54 -4.21
CA ILE A 103 24.48 12.57 -3.47
C ILE A 103 24.41 11.25 -4.23
N ASN A 104 25.57 10.62 -4.42
CA ASN A 104 25.66 9.32 -5.06
C ASN A 104 24.67 8.39 -4.34
N TRP A 105 23.74 7.76 -5.06
CA TRP A 105 22.66 6.95 -4.47
C TRP A 105 23.15 5.86 -3.49
N ARG A 106 24.45 5.56 -3.53
CA ARG A 106 25.19 4.63 -2.68
C ARG A 106 25.49 5.16 -1.26
N ASP A 107 25.33 6.46 -1.01
CA ASP A 107 25.63 7.12 0.27
C ASP A 107 24.38 7.49 1.09
N ILE A 108 23.18 7.09 0.63
CA ILE A 108 21.91 7.33 1.33
C ILE A 108 21.74 6.31 2.46
N GLY A 109 21.63 6.77 3.72
CA GLY A 109 21.23 5.95 4.89
C GLY A 109 22.36 5.47 5.82
N LYS A 110 23.58 6.01 5.68
CA LYS A 110 24.75 5.56 6.45
C LYS A 110 24.99 6.44 7.69
N ASP A 111 25.16 5.81 8.86
CA ASP A 111 25.75 6.46 10.05
C ASP A 111 27.22 6.84 9.76
N LYS A 112 27.67 8.01 10.21
CA LYS A 112 29.03 8.52 9.92
C LYS A 112 30.13 7.65 10.52
N ASN A 113 29.82 6.81 11.51
CA ASN A 113 30.78 6.03 12.29
C ASN A 113 31.03 4.58 11.83
N ILE A 114 30.32 4.08 10.81
CA ILE A 114 30.50 2.72 10.28
C ILE A 114 31.30 2.72 8.98
N THR A 115 32.07 1.68 8.67
CA THR A 115 32.78 1.62 7.39
C THR A 115 31.86 1.12 6.26
N ARG A 116 32.25 1.40 5.01
CA ARG A 116 31.45 1.06 3.81
C ARG A 116 31.22 -0.45 3.65
N GLN A 117 32.20 -1.26 4.05
CA GLN A 117 32.12 -2.71 3.93
C GLN A 117 31.19 -3.31 5.00
N GLU A 118 31.23 -2.77 6.22
CA GLU A 118 30.41 -3.23 7.34
C GLU A 118 28.92 -2.96 7.12
N TYR A 119 28.55 -1.75 6.66
CA TYR A 119 27.14 -1.42 6.37
C TYR A 119 26.53 -2.34 5.29
N ASN A 120 27.27 -2.55 4.19
CA ASN A 120 26.82 -3.42 3.11
C ASN A 120 26.71 -4.87 3.56
N LEU A 121 27.62 -5.36 4.40
CA LEU A 121 27.59 -6.71 4.94
C LEU A 121 26.40 -6.92 5.90
N ILE A 122 26.11 -5.93 6.75
CA ILE A 122 25.00 -6.00 7.71
C ILE A 122 23.65 -5.91 6.99
N ASN A 123 23.49 -4.97 6.07
CA ASN A 123 22.23 -4.81 5.32
C ASN A 123 21.99 -5.94 4.32
N SER A 124 23.03 -6.44 3.63
CA SER A 124 22.87 -7.60 2.75
C SER A 124 22.45 -8.85 3.52
N LYS A 125 23.04 -9.11 4.70
CA LYS A 125 22.64 -10.22 5.58
C LYS A 125 21.22 -10.05 6.12
N ARG A 126 20.83 -8.84 6.53
CA ARG A 126 19.45 -8.54 7.00
C ARG A 126 18.42 -8.71 5.87
N ASN A 127 18.69 -8.19 4.69
CA ASN A 127 17.80 -8.31 3.52
C ASN A 127 17.71 -9.75 3.01
N ALA A 128 18.81 -10.49 3.00
CA ALA A 128 18.82 -11.91 2.63
C ALA A 128 17.99 -12.75 3.62
N ASN A 129 18.14 -12.51 4.93
CA ASN A 129 17.33 -13.17 5.95
C ASN A 129 15.84 -12.82 5.82
N SER A 130 15.50 -11.55 5.60
CA SER A 130 14.11 -11.13 5.40
C SER A 130 13.48 -11.77 4.16
N ASN A 131 14.16 -11.76 3.01
CA ASN A 131 13.67 -12.42 1.79
C ASN A 131 13.50 -13.93 1.98
N TYR A 132 14.42 -14.57 2.69
CA TYR A 132 14.32 -16.00 3.00
C TYR A 132 13.07 -16.31 3.83
N LEU A 133 12.78 -15.52 4.87
CA LEU A 133 11.59 -15.68 5.71
C LEU A 133 10.30 -15.48 4.90
N VAL A 134 10.25 -14.46 4.04
CA VAL A 134 9.11 -14.22 3.14
C VAL A 134 8.89 -15.40 2.19
N LEU A 135 9.95 -15.95 1.59
CA LEU A 135 9.84 -17.13 0.71
C LEU A 135 9.36 -18.37 1.48
N LYS A 136 9.84 -18.55 2.72
CA LYS A 136 9.39 -19.62 3.60
C LYS A 136 7.90 -19.47 3.92
N ALA A 137 7.45 -18.27 4.27
CA ALA A 137 6.04 -17.97 4.55
C ALA A 137 5.15 -18.25 3.33
N LYS A 138 5.56 -17.80 2.13
CA LYS A 138 4.85 -18.10 0.88
C LYS A 138 4.75 -19.60 0.61
N LYS A 139 5.80 -20.36 0.91
CA LYS A 139 5.79 -21.81 0.77
C LYS A 139 4.79 -22.47 1.73
N VAL A 140 4.68 -21.99 2.97
CA VAL A 140 3.69 -22.48 3.95
C VAL A 140 2.27 -22.26 3.44
N VAL A 141 1.93 -21.05 3.00
CA VAL A 141 0.59 -20.74 2.48
C VAL A 141 0.27 -21.57 1.23
N LYS A 142 1.23 -21.72 0.32
CA LYS A 142 1.05 -22.57 -0.86
C LYS A 142 0.75 -24.03 -0.47
N GLN A 143 1.55 -24.62 0.42
CA GLN A 143 1.34 -25.99 0.87
C GLN A 143 0.01 -26.18 1.61
N TYR A 144 -0.41 -25.20 2.39
CA TYR A 144 -1.73 -25.19 3.02
C TYR A 144 -2.83 -25.19 1.96
N ASN A 145 -2.77 -24.26 1.01
CA ASN A 145 -3.76 -24.12 -0.06
C ASN A 145 -3.87 -25.39 -0.91
N ASP A 146 -2.74 -26.01 -1.25
CA ASP A 146 -2.68 -27.23 -2.04
C ASP A 146 -3.37 -28.40 -1.32
N ARG A 147 -3.23 -28.50 0.01
CA ARG A 147 -3.79 -29.60 0.81
C ARG A 147 -5.24 -29.40 1.19
N PHE A 148 -5.63 -28.19 1.55
CA PHE A 148 -6.90 -27.92 2.23
C PHE A 148 -7.89 -27.09 1.40
N ASN A 149 -7.46 -26.53 0.27
CA ASN A 149 -8.31 -25.73 -0.62
C ASN A 149 -8.18 -26.16 -2.09
N HIS A 150 -7.70 -27.38 -2.36
CA HIS A 150 -7.57 -27.96 -3.71
C HIS A 150 -6.80 -27.07 -4.70
N SER A 151 -5.82 -26.31 -4.19
CA SER A 151 -5.05 -25.33 -4.97
C SER A 151 -5.92 -24.28 -5.68
N LEU A 152 -7.15 -24.05 -5.24
CA LEU A 152 -8.03 -22.97 -5.73
C LEU A 152 -7.68 -21.64 -5.05
N SER A 153 -8.25 -20.55 -5.54
CA SER A 153 -8.09 -19.26 -4.87
C SER A 153 -8.86 -19.21 -3.54
N GLU A 154 -8.30 -18.49 -2.57
CA GLU A 154 -9.02 -18.07 -1.37
C GLU A 154 -10.14 -17.07 -1.72
N VAL A 155 -9.97 -16.26 -2.77
CA VAL A 155 -11.01 -15.40 -3.34
C VAL A 155 -11.78 -16.23 -4.38
N ARG A 156 -12.87 -16.88 -3.96
CA ARG A 156 -13.63 -17.80 -4.83
C ARG A 156 -14.58 -17.05 -5.77
N GLY A 157 -14.41 -17.20 -7.09
CA GLY A 157 -15.33 -16.76 -8.16
C GLY A 157 -16.43 -17.79 -8.47
N GLU A 158 -17.53 -17.37 -9.12
CA GLU A 158 -18.66 -18.27 -9.41
C GLU A 158 -18.22 -19.24 -10.49
N ASN A 159 -17.95 -20.49 -10.12
CA ASN A 159 -17.35 -21.50 -10.99
C ASN A 159 -15.86 -21.25 -11.31
N GLU A 160 -15.14 -20.56 -10.43
CA GLU A 160 -13.68 -20.42 -10.55
C GLU A 160 -12.99 -21.77 -10.32
N ILE A 161 -12.57 -22.39 -11.42
CA ILE A 161 -11.81 -23.65 -11.44
C ILE A 161 -10.30 -23.43 -11.63
N THR A 162 -9.90 -22.18 -11.83
CA THR A 162 -8.49 -21.83 -12.08
C THR A 162 -7.65 -22.03 -10.84
N GLN A 163 -6.47 -22.62 -11.04
CA GLN A 163 -5.51 -22.87 -9.98
C GLN A 163 -4.89 -21.56 -9.46
N ALA A 164 -4.81 -21.42 -8.15
CA ALA A 164 -4.16 -20.30 -7.49
C ALA A 164 -2.65 -20.53 -7.41
N THR A 165 -1.94 -20.01 -8.41
CA THR A 165 -0.48 -20.13 -8.48
C THR A 165 0.25 -18.96 -7.84
N GLN A 166 -0.46 -17.89 -7.46
CA GLN A 166 0.13 -16.65 -6.95
C GLN A 166 -0.12 -16.52 -5.45
N ILE A 167 0.95 -16.52 -4.65
CA ILE A 167 0.87 -16.13 -3.24
C ILE A 167 1.17 -14.63 -3.13
N HIS A 168 0.10 -13.87 -2.94
CA HIS A 168 0.07 -12.43 -2.95
C HIS A 168 0.12 -11.87 -1.52
N HIS A 169 0.69 -10.68 -1.36
CA HIS A 169 0.71 -9.93 -0.11
C HIS A 169 -0.51 -9.00 -0.06
N ILE A 170 -1.38 -9.16 0.92
CA ILE A 170 -2.57 -8.30 1.07
C ILE A 170 -2.15 -6.86 1.40
N PHE A 171 -1.20 -6.71 2.32
CA PHE A 171 -0.46 -5.48 2.56
C PHE A 171 0.94 -5.58 1.94
N PRO A 172 1.33 -4.66 1.04
CA PRO A 172 2.48 -4.84 0.19
C PRO A 172 3.80 -4.73 0.96
N ILE A 173 4.77 -5.59 0.63
CA ILE A 173 6.09 -5.64 1.28
C ILE A 173 6.85 -4.32 1.27
N GLN A 174 6.63 -3.46 0.27
CA GLN A 174 7.31 -2.16 0.17
C GLN A 174 6.85 -1.19 1.26
N ASP A 175 5.56 -1.21 1.58
CA ASP A 175 4.96 -0.31 2.56
C ASP A 175 4.96 -0.94 3.96
N PHE A 176 4.87 -2.27 4.05
CA PHE A 176 4.75 -3.01 5.31
C PHE A 176 5.78 -4.16 5.45
N PRO A 177 7.09 -3.85 5.44
CA PRO A 177 8.13 -4.87 5.55
C PRO A 177 8.10 -5.64 6.88
N LEU A 178 7.55 -5.03 7.94
CA LEU A 178 7.43 -5.61 9.29
C LEU A 178 6.50 -6.83 9.33
N ILE A 179 5.50 -6.89 8.44
CA ILE A 179 4.51 -7.97 8.39
C ILE A 179 4.63 -8.80 7.11
N ALA A 180 5.76 -8.70 6.41
CA ALA A 180 5.93 -9.31 5.09
C ALA A 180 6.08 -10.83 5.11
N ASP A 181 6.56 -11.40 6.22
CA ASP A 181 6.77 -12.83 6.43
C ASP A 181 5.67 -13.49 7.28
N TYR A 182 4.64 -12.73 7.66
CA TYR A 182 3.45 -13.27 8.32
C TYR A 182 2.55 -13.95 7.29
N ILE A 183 2.22 -15.22 7.52
CA ILE A 183 1.37 -16.01 6.60
C ILE A 183 -0.07 -15.49 6.57
N GLU A 184 -0.48 -14.77 7.61
CA GLU A 184 -1.76 -14.09 7.75
C GLU A 184 -1.88 -12.89 6.80
N ASN A 185 -0.74 -12.32 6.36
CA ASN A 185 -0.69 -11.25 5.34
C ASN A 185 -0.61 -11.80 3.89
N LEU A 186 -0.63 -13.12 3.72
CA LEU A 186 -0.46 -13.76 2.41
C LEU A 186 -1.75 -14.44 1.96
N ILE A 187 -2.11 -14.33 0.68
CA ILE A 187 -3.33 -14.91 0.13
C ILE A 187 -3.08 -15.62 -1.21
N ALA A 188 -3.70 -16.77 -1.41
CA ALA A 188 -3.61 -17.53 -2.66
C ALA A 188 -4.63 -17.03 -3.72
N LEU A 189 -4.10 -16.55 -4.84
CA LEU A 189 -4.86 -15.96 -5.95
C LEU A 189 -4.57 -16.65 -7.28
N THR A 190 -5.54 -16.59 -8.20
CA THR A 190 -5.31 -16.91 -9.61
C THR A 190 -4.40 -15.85 -10.27
N PRO A 191 -3.74 -16.15 -11.40
CA PRO A 191 -2.98 -15.16 -12.14
C PRO A 191 -3.79 -13.90 -12.50
N ASN A 192 -5.05 -14.07 -12.91
CA ASN A 192 -5.92 -12.94 -13.26
C ASN A 192 -6.24 -12.07 -12.05
N GLN A 193 -6.59 -12.68 -10.92
CA GLN A 193 -6.82 -11.94 -9.67
C GLN A 193 -5.58 -11.17 -9.22
N HIS A 194 -4.40 -11.78 -9.32
CA HIS A 194 -3.17 -11.10 -8.94
C HIS A 194 -2.82 -9.92 -9.86
N PHE A 195 -2.80 -10.13 -11.18
CA PHE A 195 -2.31 -9.10 -12.11
C PHE A 195 -3.36 -8.07 -12.51
N ILE A 196 -4.64 -8.45 -12.58
CA ILE A 196 -5.72 -7.59 -13.08
C ILE A 196 -6.47 -6.94 -11.91
N TYR A 197 -6.81 -7.71 -10.87
CA TYR A 197 -7.66 -7.20 -9.78
C TYR A 197 -6.86 -6.56 -8.66
N ALA A 198 -5.81 -7.23 -8.16
CA ALA A 198 -4.99 -6.68 -7.08
C ALA A 198 -4.11 -5.51 -7.56
N HIS A 199 -3.78 -5.47 -8.85
CA HIS A 199 -2.84 -4.51 -9.42
C HIS A 199 -3.47 -3.76 -10.61
N PRO A 200 -4.13 -2.61 -10.38
CA PRO A 200 -4.81 -1.87 -11.44
C PRO A 200 -3.86 -1.57 -12.60
N ASN A 201 -4.29 -1.88 -13.83
CA ASN A 201 -3.48 -1.71 -15.05
C ASN A 201 -2.12 -2.43 -15.00
N ASN A 202 -2.04 -3.60 -14.34
CA ASN A 202 -0.83 -4.40 -14.13
C ASN A 202 0.29 -3.65 -13.38
N GLN A 203 -0.04 -2.60 -12.63
CA GLN A 203 0.94 -1.86 -11.83
C GLN A 203 1.17 -2.56 -10.49
N THR A 204 2.10 -3.53 -10.47
CA THR A 204 2.40 -4.39 -9.30
C THR A 204 2.87 -3.67 -8.03
N ARG A 205 3.08 -2.35 -8.12
CA ARG A 205 3.44 -1.48 -6.98
C ARG A 205 2.23 -0.85 -6.31
N LEU A 206 1.08 -0.86 -6.96
CA LEU A 206 -0.17 -0.35 -6.42
C LEU A 206 -1.05 -1.54 -6.03
N ILE A 207 -1.73 -1.43 -4.91
CA ILE A 207 -2.81 -2.34 -4.54
C ILE A 207 -4.13 -1.66 -4.83
N ASP A 208 -5.05 -2.39 -5.47
CA ASP A 208 -6.44 -1.97 -5.59
C ASP A 208 -7.12 -2.08 -4.22
N ARG A 209 -7.65 -0.96 -3.73
CA ARG A 209 -8.26 -0.87 -2.40
C ARG A 209 -9.51 -1.73 -2.28
N ASP A 210 -10.33 -1.78 -3.33
CA ASP A 210 -11.57 -2.57 -3.34
C ASP A 210 -11.22 -4.07 -3.33
N PHE A 211 -10.25 -4.49 -4.13
CA PHE A 211 -9.80 -5.88 -4.14
C PHE A 211 -9.03 -6.27 -2.87
N GLN A 212 -8.31 -5.34 -2.24
CA GLN A 212 -7.66 -5.57 -0.94
C GLN A 212 -8.69 -5.92 0.13
N TYR A 213 -9.81 -5.20 0.18
CA TYR A 213 -10.92 -5.51 1.09
C TYR A 213 -11.45 -6.92 0.87
N ILE A 214 -11.71 -7.31 -0.39
CA ILE A 214 -12.14 -8.67 -0.74
C ILE A 214 -11.13 -9.72 -0.23
N CYS A 215 -9.82 -9.45 -0.39
CA CYS A 215 -8.77 -10.33 0.11
C CYS A 215 -8.79 -10.45 1.64
N LEU A 216 -9.02 -9.35 2.38
CA LEU A 216 -9.12 -9.37 3.84
C LEU A 216 -10.32 -10.21 4.32
N LEU A 217 -11.48 -10.09 3.66
CA LEU A 217 -12.66 -10.89 3.97
C LEU A 217 -12.44 -12.39 3.70
N ALA A 218 -11.87 -12.71 2.54
CA ALA A 218 -11.51 -14.08 2.16
C ALA A 218 -10.50 -14.67 3.16
N LYS A 219 -9.45 -13.91 3.49
CA LYS A 219 -8.42 -14.34 4.42
C LYS A 219 -8.95 -14.57 5.83
N THR A 220 -9.84 -13.69 6.32
CA THR A 220 -10.53 -13.88 7.60
C THR A 220 -11.27 -15.20 7.63
N THR A 221 -11.92 -15.57 6.53
CA THR A 221 -12.65 -16.83 6.40
C THR A 221 -11.70 -18.03 6.40
N THR A 222 -10.59 -17.97 5.64
CA THR A 222 -9.55 -19.01 5.67
C THR A 222 -9.00 -19.24 7.08
N ILE A 223 -8.63 -18.16 7.78
CA ILE A 223 -8.05 -18.25 9.13
C ILE A 223 -9.08 -18.79 10.13
N SER A 224 -10.34 -18.31 10.06
CA SER A 224 -11.39 -18.75 10.98
C SER A 224 -11.76 -20.22 10.82
N ASN A 225 -11.62 -20.76 9.61
CA ASN A 225 -11.94 -22.14 9.29
C ASN A 225 -10.72 -23.07 9.40
N ASP A 226 -9.56 -22.55 9.84
CA ASP A 226 -8.35 -23.35 9.94
C ASP A 226 -8.40 -24.33 11.12
N THR A 227 -8.75 -25.57 10.83
CA THR A 227 -8.77 -26.64 11.83
C THR A 227 -7.38 -27.22 12.11
N GLN A 228 -6.35 -26.83 11.36
CA GLN A 228 -5.00 -27.38 11.48
C GLN A 228 -4.11 -26.58 12.42
N GLY A 229 -4.55 -25.40 12.86
CA GLY A 229 -3.76 -24.50 13.71
C GLY A 229 -2.49 -24.00 13.01
N VAL A 230 -2.53 -23.84 11.69
CA VAL A 230 -1.43 -23.29 10.89
C VAL A 230 -1.40 -21.77 11.03
N TYR A 231 -2.56 -21.13 11.01
CA TYR A 231 -2.69 -19.68 11.20
C TYR A 231 -2.85 -19.32 12.68
N ASP A 232 -2.31 -18.18 13.08
CA ASP A 232 -2.44 -17.65 14.43
C ASP A 232 -3.30 -16.38 14.45
N TRP A 233 -4.30 -16.36 15.34
CA TRP A 233 -5.23 -15.25 15.46
C TRP A 233 -4.53 -13.95 15.88
N ASN A 234 -3.61 -14.01 16.85
CA ASN A 234 -2.93 -12.82 17.36
C ASN A 234 -2.00 -12.21 16.30
N ASN A 235 -1.33 -13.06 15.51
CA ASN A 235 -0.58 -12.64 14.33
C ASN A 235 -1.48 -11.96 13.31
N TYR A 236 -2.70 -12.45 13.10
CA TYR A 236 -3.63 -11.80 12.18
C TYR A 236 -4.08 -10.42 12.70
N ILE A 237 -4.40 -10.30 13.99
CA ILE A 237 -4.70 -9.01 14.62
C ILE A 237 -3.52 -8.03 14.45
N PHE A 238 -2.28 -8.51 14.65
CA PHE A 238 -1.08 -7.70 14.46
C PHE A 238 -0.92 -7.23 13.00
N VAL A 239 -1.16 -8.12 12.03
CA VAL A 239 -1.16 -7.81 10.60
C VAL A 239 -2.18 -6.73 10.27
N LEU A 240 -3.42 -6.85 10.76
CA LEU A 240 -4.48 -5.88 10.50
C LEU A 240 -4.20 -4.50 11.12
N ASN A 241 -3.80 -4.48 12.39
CA ASN A 241 -3.40 -3.25 13.08
C ASN A 241 -2.25 -2.55 12.37
N THR A 242 -1.23 -3.30 11.94
CA THR A 242 -0.08 -2.74 11.23
C THR A 242 -0.47 -2.25 9.83
N GLY A 243 -1.21 -3.06 9.07
CA GLY A 243 -1.59 -2.77 7.68
C GLY A 243 -2.59 -1.61 7.53
N LEU A 244 -3.50 -1.46 8.50
CA LEU A 244 -4.50 -0.38 8.53
C LEU A 244 -4.13 0.78 9.48
N ASN A 245 -2.90 0.75 10.02
CA ASN A 245 -2.36 1.76 10.92
C ASN A 245 -3.31 2.12 12.08
N THR A 246 -3.72 1.10 12.82
CA THR A 246 -4.71 1.19 13.90
C THR A 246 -4.37 0.24 15.05
N THR A 247 -5.13 0.32 16.14
CA THR A 247 -5.07 -0.62 17.26
C THR A 247 -6.43 -1.24 17.59
N ILE A 248 -7.49 -0.88 16.86
CA ILE A 248 -8.86 -1.29 17.20
C ILE A 248 -9.05 -2.81 17.16
N PHE A 249 -8.30 -3.52 16.33
CA PHE A 249 -8.41 -4.97 16.20
C PHE A 249 -7.95 -5.70 17.46
N SER A 250 -7.16 -5.05 18.34
CA SER A 250 -6.77 -5.63 19.63
C SER A 250 -7.93 -5.77 20.62
N GLN A 251 -9.05 -5.10 20.38
CA GLN A 251 -10.24 -5.15 21.23
C GLN A 251 -11.29 -6.15 20.72
N VAL A 252 -11.05 -6.72 19.54
CA VAL A 252 -11.96 -7.68 18.89
C VAL A 252 -11.79 -9.06 19.52
N ASN A 253 -12.93 -9.67 19.87
CA ASN A 253 -12.95 -10.96 20.57
C ASN A 253 -13.40 -12.12 19.66
N ASN A 254 -14.05 -11.82 18.54
CA ASN A 254 -14.61 -12.82 17.65
C ASN A 254 -14.58 -12.38 16.19
N LYS A 255 -14.83 -13.34 15.30
CA LYS A 255 -14.87 -13.14 13.84
C LYS A 255 -15.80 -12.02 13.40
N TRP A 256 -16.95 -11.86 14.03
CA TRP A 256 -17.95 -10.87 13.61
C TRP A 256 -17.51 -9.45 13.95
N GLU A 257 -17.03 -9.22 15.17
CA GLU A 257 -16.41 -7.95 15.58
C GLU A 257 -15.22 -7.59 14.69
N LEU A 258 -14.40 -8.59 14.28
CA LEU A 258 -13.27 -8.37 13.37
C LEU A 258 -13.74 -7.83 12.02
N LEU A 259 -14.75 -8.46 11.45
CA LEU A 259 -15.26 -8.11 10.13
C LEU A 259 -15.94 -6.75 10.15
N GLN A 260 -16.69 -6.41 11.20
CA GLN A 260 -17.21 -5.05 11.38
C GLN A 260 -16.11 -4.01 11.46
N ALA A 261 -15.05 -4.29 12.22
CA ALA A 261 -13.91 -3.40 12.31
C ALA A 261 -13.24 -3.20 10.94
N ILE A 262 -13.07 -4.26 10.14
CA ILE A 262 -12.55 -4.15 8.75
C ILE A 262 -13.48 -3.27 7.91
N ASP A 263 -14.80 -3.49 7.95
CA ASP A 263 -15.78 -2.73 7.16
C ASP A 263 -15.67 -1.21 7.38
N THR A 264 -15.33 -0.77 8.58
CA THR A 264 -15.17 0.66 8.88
C THR A 264 -14.06 1.34 8.06
N PHE A 265 -13.04 0.60 7.62
CA PHE A 265 -11.93 1.13 6.81
C PHE A 265 -12.24 1.17 5.31
N TYR A 266 -13.29 0.48 4.88
CA TYR A 266 -13.69 0.33 3.48
C TYR A 266 -15.15 0.75 3.27
N PHE A 267 -15.65 1.70 4.06
CA PHE A 267 -17.03 2.18 3.98
C PHE A 267 -17.41 2.78 2.62
N ASP A 268 -16.41 3.26 1.88
CA ASP A 268 -16.53 3.82 0.52
C ASP A 268 -16.45 2.77 -0.59
N PHE A 269 -16.28 1.49 -0.23
CA PHE A 269 -16.25 0.36 -1.16
C PHE A 269 -17.45 0.41 -2.10
N ASN A 270 -17.17 0.50 -3.39
CA ASN A 270 -18.20 0.69 -4.39
C ASN A 270 -18.91 -0.63 -4.70
N LYS A 271 -19.93 -0.95 -3.89
CA LYS A 271 -20.82 -2.12 -4.02
C LYS A 271 -21.49 -2.27 -5.41
N SER A 272 -21.45 -1.23 -6.24
CA SER A 272 -22.05 -1.23 -7.59
C SER A 272 -21.05 -1.49 -8.73
N LYS A 273 -19.73 -1.40 -8.48
CA LYS A 273 -18.71 -1.58 -9.53
C LYS A 273 -18.31 -3.02 -9.78
N ASP A 274 -18.52 -3.92 -8.82
CA ASP A 274 -18.07 -5.30 -8.94
C ASP A 274 -19.24 -6.29 -8.75
N PRO A 275 -19.67 -6.99 -9.82
CA PRO A 275 -20.63 -8.10 -9.74
C PRO A 275 -20.21 -9.18 -8.74
N SER A 276 -18.92 -9.24 -8.39
CA SER A 276 -18.39 -10.13 -7.36
C SER A 276 -18.93 -9.80 -5.97
N TRP A 277 -19.38 -8.58 -5.63
CA TRP A 277 -19.79 -8.25 -4.26
C TRP A 277 -21.07 -8.97 -3.78
N GLN A 278 -22.14 -8.96 -4.59
CA GLN A 278 -23.35 -9.73 -4.30
C GLN A 278 -23.09 -11.24 -4.31
N TYR A 279 -22.13 -11.65 -5.14
CA TYR A 279 -21.68 -13.02 -5.30
C TYR A 279 -20.76 -13.51 -4.14
N LEU A 280 -19.92 -12.63 -3.58
CA LEU A 280 -19.08 -12.86 -2.40
C LEU A 280 -19.94 -12.97 -1.14
N GLN A 281 -21.02 -12.16 -1.06
CA GLN A 281 -22.04 -12.29 0.00
C GLN A 281 -22.71 -13.67 -0.01
N SER A 282 -23.06 -14.19 -1.18
CA SER A 282 -23.78 -15.45 -1.30
C SER A 282 -22.90 -16.69 -1.11
N LYS A 283 -21.61 -16.64 -1.50
CA LYS A 283 -20.71 -17.81 -1.52
C LYS A 283 -19.65 -17.90 -0.44
N ASN A 284 -19.33 -16.81 0.27
CA ASN A 284 -18.43 -16.83 1.44
C ASN A 284 -19.19 -16.75 2.78
N ASP A 285 -20.50 -16.98 2.74
CA ASP A 285 -21.41 -16.86 3.88
C ASP A 285 -21.31 -15.52 4.63
N LEU A 286 -21.02 -14.45 3.90
CA LEU A 286 -21.00 -13.08 4.44
C LEU A 286 -22.42 -12.51 4.62
N ARG A 287 -23.46 -13.33 4.55
CA ARG A 287 -24.87 -12.97 4.78
C ARG A 287 -25.15 -12.47 6.21
N ALA A 288 -24.28 -12.84 7.16
CA ALA A 288 -24.28 -12.31 8.52
C ALA A 288 -23.88 -10.83 8.62
N PHE A 289 -23.36 -10.26 7.53
CA PHE A 289 -22.97 -8.84 7.41
C PHE A 289 -24.01 -8.01 6.65
N ASN A 290 -25.19 -8.58 6.38
CA ASN A 290 -26.33 -7.84 5.86
C ASN A 290 -27.09 -7.20 7.05
N PRO A 291 -27.17 -5.86 7.16
CA PRO A 291 -27.88 -5.18 8.25
C PRO A 291 -29.37 -5.57 8.35
N ASN A 292 -29.94 -6.10 7.26
CA ASN A 292 -31.36 -6.45 7.16
C ASN A 292 -31.71 -7.87 7.66
N ASN A 293 -30.73 -8.70 8.04
CA ASN A 293 -30.97 -10.12 8.39
C ASN A 293 -31.13 -10.38 9.90
N GLN A 294 -31.23 -9.36 10.75
CA GLN A 294 -31.41 -9.55 12.21
C GLN A 294 -32.84 -9.33 12.74
N PHE A 295 -33.85 -9.31 11.87
CA PHE A 295 -35.27 -9.28 12.27
C PHE A 295 -36.07 -10.50 11.78
N GLN A 296 -35.42 -11.65 11.56
CA GLN A 296 -36.08 -12.94 11.33
C GLN A 296 -35.58 -14.00 12.31
#